data_AF-A0A950NYT9-F1
#
_entry.id   AF-A0A950NYT9-F1
#
_cell.length_a   1.000
_cell.length_b   1.000
_cell.length_c   1.000
_cell.angle_alpha   90.00
_cell.angle_beta   90.00
_cell.angle_gamma   90.00
#
_symmetry.space_group_name_H-M   'P 1'
#
loop_
_entity.id
_entity.type
_entity.pdbx_description
1 polymer ?
#
loop_
_entity_poly.entity_id
_entity_poly.type
_entity_poly.pdbx_seq_one_letter_code
_entity_poly.pdbx_strand_id
1 'polypeptide(L)'
;MLEPVSVGLKFGFLVVLYLFLLWVAWSSLRDLRGRGGGRGRRGAADRHDPVQHTDATGMYSASLPLAEFDGADARLLVERAPGHEPGTAYEIPRHGATLGRGDVEIQLEDPFASSRHA
;
A
#
# COMPACT_ATOMS: atom_id res chain seq x y z
N MET A 1 29.42 -42.23 21.91
CA MET A 1 30.28 -41.06 21.58
C MET A 1 29.60 -40.04 20.63
N LEU A 2 28.53 -40.37 19.89
CA LEU A 2 27.81 -39.43 18.98
C LEU A 2 26.64 -38.66 19.62
N GLU A 3 26.12 -39.12 20.77
CA GLU A 3 25.03 -38.46 21.50
C GLU A 3 25.27 -36.99 21.84
N PRO A 4 26.44 -36.56 22.37
CA PRO A 4 26.65 -35.15 22.70
C PRO A 4 26.71 -34.25 21.45
N VAL A 5 27.14 -34.78 20.32
CA VAL A 5 27.25 -34.04 19.06
C VAL A 5 25.86 -33.73 18.49
N SER A 6 24.95 -34.72 18.51
CA SER A 6 23.56 -34.53 18.07
C SER A 6 22.83 -33.50 18.93
N VAL A 7 23.05 -33.55 20.25
CA VAL A 7 22.50 -32.56 21.19
C VAL A 7 23.04 -31.17 20.87
N GLY A 8 24.35 -31.01 20.67
CA GLY A 8 24.96 -29.74 20.28
C GLY A 8 24.40 -29.17 18.98
N LEU A 9 24.18 -30.01 17.96
CA LEU A 9 23.65 -29.57 16.68
C LEU A 9 22.20 -29.09 16.78
N LYS A 10 21.35 -29.75 17.57
CA LYS A 10 19.97 -29.31 17.82
C LYS A 10 19.93 -27.92 18.46
N PHE A 11 20.76 -27.70 19.48
CA PHE A 11 20.85 -26.40 20.12
C PHE A 11 21.44 -25.33 19.19
N GLY A 12 22.45 -25.66 18.40
CA GLY A 12 22.99 -24.75 17.38
C GLY A 12 21.93 -24.34 16.36
N PHE A 13 21.16 -25.31 15.86
CA PHE A 13 20.04 -25.04 14.95
C PHE A 13 18.98 -24.13 15.60
N LEU A 14 18.60 -24.41 16.85
CA LEU A 14 17.63 -23.57 17.58
C LEU A 14 18.15 -22.15 17.76
N VAL A 15 19.42 -21.95 18.10
CA VAL A 15 20.01 -20.61 18.24
C VAL A 15 19.91 -19.84 16.93
N VAL A 16 20.33 -20.45 15.81
CA VAL A 16 20.27 -19.81 14.49
C VAL A 16 18.82 -19.52 14.08
N LEU A 17 17.91 -20.48 14.28
CA LEU A 17 16.49 -20.32 13.99
C LEU A 17 15.87 -19.15 14.78
N TYR A 18 16.13 -19.08 16.08
CA TYR A 18 15.62 -18.00 16.91
C TYR A 18 16.23 -16.65 16.57
N LEU A 19 17.53 -16.58 16.25
CA LEU A 19 18.16 -15.36 15.76
C LEU A 19 17.53 -14.88 14.45
N PHE A 20 17.30 -15.80 13.51
CA PHE A 20 16.64 -15.50 12.24
C PHE A 20 15.21 -14.98 12.46
N LEU A 21 14.41 -15.68 13.28
CA LEU A 21 13.05 -15.26 13.62
C LEU A 21 13.03 -13.89 14.31
N LEU A 22 13.94 -13.67 15.27
CA LEU A 22 14.07 -12.40 15.96
C LEU A 22 14.44 -11.29 14.97
N TRP A 23 15.40 -11.53 14.09
CA TRP A 23 15.81 -10.57 13.05
C TRP A 23 14.65 -10.22 12.12
N VAL A 24 13.92 -11.22 11.61
CA VAL A 24 12.78 -11.01 10.72
C VAL A 24 11.67 -10.24 11.44
N ALA A 25 11.29 -10.65 12.65
CA ALA A 25 10.29 -9.95 13.44
C ALA A 25 10.68 -8.49 13.69
N TRP A 26 11.94 -8.23 14.02
CA TRP A 26 12.44 -6.88 14.26
C TRP A 26 12.52 -6.05 12.98
N SER A 27 12.88 -6.66 11.85
CA SER A 27 12.85 -6.03 10.53
C SER A 27 11.42 -5.64 10.14
N SER A 28 10.46 -6.55 10.30
CA SER A 28 9.05 -6.26 10.01
C SER A 28 8.52 -5.17 10.93
N LEU A 29 8.82 -5.23 12.24
CA LEU A 29 8.45 -4.15 13.16
C LEU A 29 9.10 -2.81 12.80
N ARG A 30 10.35 -2.83 12.33
CA ARG A 30 11.05 -1.62 11.90
C ARG A 30 10.48 -1.06 10.61
N ASP A 31 10.04 -1.90 9.69
CA ASP A 31 9.36 -1.49 8.46
C ASP A 31 8.03 -0.78 8.79
N LEU A 32 7.27 -1.33 9.75
CA LEU A 32 6.06 -0.70 10.27
C LEU A 32 6.35 0.61 11.02
N ARG A 33 7.39 0.63 11.87
CA ARG A 33 7.78 1.82 12.67
C ARG A 33 8.45 2.91 11.85
N GLY A 34 9.06 2.57 10.72
CA GLY A 34 9.77 3.48 9.82
C GLY A 34 8.85 4.52 9.16
N ARG A 35 7.55 4.21 9.00
CA ARG A 35 6.55 5.15 8.45
C ARG A 35 5.88 6.06 9.49
N GLY A 36 5.93 5.74 10.79
CA GLY A 36 5.35 6.56 11.87
C GLY A 36 6.35 7.52 12.55
N GLY A 37 7.65 7.38 12.26
CA GLY A 37 8.71 8.21 12.82
C GLY A 37 8.96 9.44 11.97
N GLY A 38 8.12 10.46 12.11
CA GLY A 38 8.31 11.78 11.51
C GLY A 38 9.68 12.36 11.82
N ARG A 39 10.65 12.15 10.92
CA ARG A 39 11.81 13.01 10.81
C ARG A 39 11.40 14.19 9.96
N GLY A 40 10.99 15.24 10.68
CA GLY A 40 10.44 16.48 10.15
C GLY A 40 11.13 16.96 8.87
N ARG A 41 10.32 16.91 7.82
CA ARG A 41 10.34 17.76 6.64
C ARG A 41 10.45 19.23 7.07
N ARG A 42 11.69 19.69 7.29
CA ARG A 42 12.04 21.11 7.22
C ARG A 42 12.40 21.42 5.77
N GLY A 43 11.40 21.84 5.02
CA GLY A 43 11.60 22.33 3.67
C GLY A 43 10.28 22.44 2.92
N ALA A 44 9.97 23.68 2.53
CA ALA A 44 8.87 24.11 1.67
C ALA A 44 7.49 24.24 2.33
N ALA A 45 7.16 25.51 2.58
CA ALA A 45 5.83 26.02 2.82
C ALA A 45 4.96 25.96 1.55
N ASP A 46 3.66 26.07 1.80
CA ASP A 46 2.60 26.62 0.93
C ASP A 46 1.80 25.64 0.04
N ARG A 47 0.49 25.64 0.32
CA ARG A 47 -0.71 25.28 -0.48
C ARG A 47 -1.13 23.83 -0.67
N HIS A 48 -2.38 23.63 -0.24
CA HIS A 48 -3.26 22.46 -0.39
C HIS A 48 -2.68 21.19 0.20
N ASP A 49 -3.41 20.61 1.16
CA ASP A 49 -3.07 19.34 1.78
C ASP A 49 -3.85 18.25 1.00
N PRO A 50 -3.31 17.67 -0.09
CA PRO A 50 -3.81 16.40 -0.54
C PRO A 50 -3.44 15.42 0.57
N VAL A 51 -4.44 14.81 1.19
CA VAL A 51 -4.26 13.63 2.03
C VAL A 51 -3.30 12.72 1.27
N GLN A 52 -2.07 12.58 1.77
CA GLN A 52 -1.05 11.78 1.12
C GLN A 52 -1.52 10.32 1.20
N HIS A 53 -2.21 9.87 0.16
CA HIS A 53 -2.62 8.48 -0.02
C HIS A 53 -1.37 7.65 -0.31
N THR A 54 -0.56 7.44 0.73
CA THR A 54 0.82 6.96 0.57
C THR A 54 0.89 5.44 0.37
N ASP A 55 -0.25 4.77 0.17
CA ASP A 55 -0.32 3.36 -0.19
C ASP A 55 -1.73 3.00 -0.68
N ALA A 56 -1.89 2.58 -1.93
CA ALA A 56 -3.16 2.09 -2.49
C ALA A 56 -3.63 0.77 -1.83
N THR A 57 -2.76 0.12 -1.06
CA THR A 57 -2.98 -1.16 -0.37
C THR A 57 -2.87 -1.05 1.16
N GLY A 58 -2.99 0.16 1.71
CA GLY A 58 -2.90 0.39 3.16
C GLY A 58 -4.07 -0.24 3.95
N MET A 59 -3.78 -0.71 5.16
CA MET A 59 -4.82 -1.07 6.13
C MET A 59 -5.45 0.21 6.68
N TYR A 60 -6.59 0.62 6.12
CA TYR A 60 -7.36 1.76 6.62
C TYR A 60 -8.05 1.36 7.92
N SER A 61 -7.85 2.14 8.98
CA SER A 61 -8.59 1.97 10.22
C SER A 61 -10.06 2.32 9.96
N ALA A 62 -10.93 1.32 9.87
CA ALA A 62 -12.38 1.47 9.71
C ALA A 62 -13.09 2.12 10.93
N SER A 63 -12.31 2.66 11.88
CA SER A 63 -12.80 3.37 13.06
C SER A 63 -13.21 4.82 12.79
N LEU A 64 -12.97 5.33 11.57
CA LEU A 64 -13.53 6.62 11.18
C LEU A 64 -15.03 6.43 10.91
N PRO A 65 -15.90 7.29 11.45
CA PRO A 65 -17.30 7.28 11.04
C PRO A 65 -17.33 7.39 9.52
N LEU A 66 -18.07 6.48 8.87
CA LEU A 66 -18.40 6.61 7.46
C LEU A 66 -19.08 7.97 7.34
N ALA A 67 -18.32 9.00 6.97
CA ALA A 67 -18.90 10.27 6.61
C ALA A 67 -19.95 9.91 5.57
N GLU A 68 -21.18 10.30 5.81
CA GLU A 68 -22.28 10.11 4.89
C GLU A 68 -21.86 10.87 3.62
N PHE A 69 -21.17 10.19 2.69
CA PHE A 69 -20.74 10.74 1.40
C PHE A 69 -21.95 10.90 0.49
N ASP A 70 -23.09 11.32 1.04
CA ASP A 70 -24.30 11.62 0.29
C ASP A 70 -24.05 12.92 -0.48
N GLY A 71 -23.59 12.77 -1.71
CA GLY A 71 -23.38 13.87 -2.65
C GLY A 71 -21.96 14.41 -2.77
N ALA A 72 -20.94 13.72 -2.25
CA ALA A 72 -19.58 14.04 -2.66
C ALA A 72 -19.38 13.59 -4.12
N ASP A 73 -19.10 14.53 -5.03
CA ASP A 73 -18.71 14.20 -6.40
C ASP A 73 -17.45 13.33 -6.35
N ALA A 74 -17.64 12.01 -6.48
CA ALA A 74 -16.57 11.05 -6.44
C ALA A 74 -15.68 11.27 -7.67
N ARG A 75 -14.37 11.41 -7.44
CA ARG A 75 -13.39 11.61 -8.50
C ARG A 75 -12.26 10.59 -8.35
N LEU A 76 -11.85 9.98 -9.46
CA LEU A 76 -10.66 9.15 -9.52
C LEU A 76 -9.47 10.01 -9.90
N LEU A 77 -8.53 10.17 -8.98
CA LEU A 77 -7.27 10.85 -9.24
C LEU A 77 -6.24 9.84 -9.73
N VAL A 78 -5.66 10.10 -10.89
CA VAL A 78 -4.55 9.31 -11.42
C VAL A 78 -3.28 9.67 -10.65
N GLU A 79 -2.79 8.79 -9.78
CA GLU A 79 -1.46 8.97 -9.21
C GLU A 79 -0.37 8.46 -10.17
N ARG A 80 -0.55 7.25 -10.71
CA ARG A 80 0.35 6.61 -11.67
C ARG A 80 -0.45 5.65 -12.55
N ALA A 81 -0.49 5.91 -13.85
CA ALA A 81 -0.99 4.94 -14.83
C ALA A 81 -0.26 5.14 -16.18
N PRO A 82 0.10 4.06 -16.89
CA PRO A 82 0.65 4.16 -18.24
C PRO A 82 -0.35 4.84 -19.18
N GLY A 83 0.12 5.81 -19.98
CA GLY A 83 -0.73 6.54 -20.93
C GLY A 83 -1.59 7.65 -20.33
N HIS A 84 -1.53 7.86 -19.00
CA HIS A 84 -2.26 8.94 -18.31
C HIS A 84 -1.30 9.90 -17.64
N GLU A 85 -1.65 11.19 -17.63
CA GLU A 85 -0.88 12.18 -16.87
C GLU A 85 -1.14 12.04 -15.36
N PRO A 86 -0.10 11.96 -14.52
CA PRO A 86 -0.26 12.03 -13.08
C PRO A 86 -0.97 13.32 -12.67
N GLY A 87 -1.99 13.20 -11.83
CA GLY A 87 -2.83 14.31 -11.37
C GLY A 87 -4.12 14.52 -12.17
N THR A 88 -4.34 13.78 -13.27
CA THR A 88 -5.64 13.81 -13.97
C THR A 88 -6.74 13.29 -13.06
N ALA A 89 -7.87 14.01 -12.98
CA ALA A 89 -9.02 13.60 -12.20
C ALA A 89 -10.20 13.25 -13.12
N TYR A 90 -10.70 12.03 -13.02
CA TYR A 90 -11.90 11.57 -13.71
C TYR A 90 -13.11 11.68 -12.78
N GLU A 91 -14.18 12.32 -13.23
CA GLU A 91 -15.44 12.38 -12.49
C GLU A 91 -16.18 11.04 -12.63
N ILE A 92 -16.58 10.44 -11.51
CA ILE A 92 -17.35 9.19 -11.52
C ILE A 92 -18.84 9.56 -11.50
N PRO A 93 -19.62 9.17 -12.53
CA PRO A 93 -21.05 9.37 -12.52
C PRO A 93 -21.72 8.63 -11.36
N ARG A 94 -22.91 9.07 -10.93
CA ARG A 94 -23.69 8.38 -9.88
C ARG A 94 -24.03 6.91 -10.20
N HIS A 95 -24.01 6.53 -11.47
CA HIS A 95 -24.24 5.15 -11.93
C HIS A 95 -22.95 4.30 -11.97
N GLY A 96 -21.82 4.86 -11.55
CA GLY A 96 -20.50 4.27 -11.69
C GLY A 96 -19.84 4.59 -13.03
N ALA A 97 -18.57 4.24 -13.16
CA ALA A 97 -17.81 4.26 -14.40
C ALA A 97 -17.04 2.94 -14.51
N THR A 98 -16.88 2.41 -15.73
CA THR A 98 -16.09 1.19 -15.95
C THR A 98 -14.67 1.53 -16.39
N LEU A 99 -13.70 0.84 -15.81
CA LEU A 99 -12.27 1.02 -16.02
C LEU A 99 -11.59 -0.28 -16.46
N GLY A 100 -10.63 -0.20 -17.39
CA GLY A 100 -9.99 -1.38 -17.97
C GLY A 100 -9.29 -1.13 -19.30
N ARG A 101 -8.72 -2.18 -19.90
CA ARG A 101 -7.98 -2.10 -21.18
C ARG A 101 -8.88 -2.15 -22.43
N GLY A 102 -10.12 -2.60 -22.28
CA GLY A 102 -11.07 -2.81 -23.37
C GLY A 102 -11.76 -1.52 -23.83
N ASP A 103 -12.93 -1.70 -24.46
CA ASP A 103 -13.86 -0.61 -24.77
C ASP A 103 -14.66 -0.25 -23.50
N VAL A 104 -14.13 0.70 -22.75
CA VAL A 104 -14.63 1.16 -21.44
C VAL A 104 -14.43 2.68 -21.34
N GLU A 105 -15.11 3.31 -20.38
CA GLU A 105 -15.10 4.77 -20.19
C GLU A 105 -13.70 5.28 -19.80
N ILE A 106 -13.02 4.59 -18.89
CA ILE A 106 -11.65 4.93 -18.48
C ILE A 106 -10.70 3.84 -18.98
N GLN A 107 -10.10 4.09 -20.15
CA GLN A 107 -9.21 3.14 -20.81
C GLN A 107 -7.81 3.15 -20.18
N LEU A 108 -7.29 1.99 -19.83
CA LEU A 108 -5.95 1.79 -19.26
C LEU A 108 -5.01 1.10 -20.24
N GLU A 109 -3.81 1.65 -20.41
CA GLU A 109 -2.73 1.03 -21.19
C GLU A 109 -1.83 0.13 -20.32
N ASP A 110 -2.42 -0.58 -19.37
CA ASP A 110 -1.70 -1.48 -18.45
C ASP A 110 -1.87 -2.95 -18.88
N PRO A 111 -0.79 -3.70 -19.19
CA PRO A 111 -0.88 -5.12 -19.53
C PRO A 111 -1.41 -6.00 -18.40
N PHE A 112 -1.35 -5.54 -17.14
CA PHE A 112 -1.89 -6.26 -15.99
C PHE A 112 -3.38 -5.98 -15.75
N ALA A 113 -3.97 -5.00 -16.44
CA ALA A 113 -5.38 -4.70 -16.34
C ALA A 113 -6.24 -5.61 -17.25
N SER A 114 -7.38 -6.05 -16.71
CA SER A 114 -8.41 -6.79 -17.46
C SER A 114 -9.11 -5.92 -18.51
N SER A 115 -9.82 -6.53 -19.45
CA SER A 115 -10.64 -5.81 -20.44
C SER A 115 -11.71 -4.93 -19.78
N ARG A 116 -12.36 -5.45 -18.73
CA ARG A 116 -13.17 -4.71 -17.75
C ARG A 116 -12.66 -5.09 -16.38
N HIS A 117 -12.14 -4.14 -15.63
CA HIS A 117 -11.44 -4.39 -14.37
C HIS A 117 -12.28 -3.99 -13.16
N ALA A 118 -12.88 -2.78 -13.19
CA ALA A 118 -13.74 -2.24 -12.15
C ALA A 118 -14.90 -1.46 -12.77
#